data_AF-A0A3C0R5N3-F1
#
_entry.id   AF-A0A3C0R5N3-F1
#
_cell.length_a   1.000
_cell.length_b   1.000
_cell.length_c   1.000
_cell.angle_alpha   90.00
_cell.angle_beta   90.00
_cell.angle_gamma   90.00
#
_symmetry.space_group_name_H-M   'P 1'
#
loop_
_entity.id
_entity.type
_entity.pdbx_description
1 polymer ?
#
loop_
_entity_poly.entity_id
_entity_poly.type
_entity_poly.pdbx_seq_one_letter_code
_entity_poly.pdbx_strand_id
1 'polypeptide(L)'
;MSASVETALWSLGSIAIGALITWIVARAYYVSAARDLEKEAQQIRNLLRIALQAMENAGMVKLNRDTSGQPIGMIHTVHTSDSVTFSDQPSAEIKKPEPPKST
;
A
#
# COMPACT_ATOMS: atom_id res chain seq x y z
N MET A 1 63.76 22.69 -1.02
CA MET A 1 62.33 22.69 -0.67
C MET A 1 61.41 22.42 -1.88
N SER A 2 61.88 22.48 -3.13
CA SER A 2 61.06 22.24 -4.34
C SER A 2 60.63 20.78 -4.54
N ALA A 3 61.53 19.81 -4.31
CA ALA A 3 61.24 18.38 -4.57
C ALA A 3 60.10 17.80 -3.70
N SER A 4 59.90 18.31 -2.49
CA SER A 4 58.83 17.85 -1.58
C SER A 4 57.44 18.32 -2.01
N VAL A 5 57.35 19.45 -2.72
CA VAL A 5 56.08 20.01 -3.18
C VAL A 5 55.63 19.28 -4.45
N GLU A 6 56.56 18.94 -5.34
CA GLU A 6 56.25 18.16 -6.55
C GLU A 6 55.70 16.77 -6.21
N THR A 7 56.31 16.05 -5.26
CA THR A 7 55.80 14.73 -4.83
C THR A 7 54.44 14.81 -4.15
N ALA A 8 54.19 15.90 -3.40
CA ALA A 8 52.89 16.15 -2.79
C ALA A 8 51.79 16.41 -3.84
N LEU A 9 52.07 17.18 -4.89
CA LEU A 9 51.13 17.41 -6.00
C LEU A 9 50.79 16.11 -6.76
N TRP A 10 51.79 15.27 -7.04
CA TRP A 10 51.54 13.97 -7.67
C TRP A 10 50.71 13.04 -6.79
N SER A 11 50.93 13.06 -5.47
CA SER A 11 50.17 12.27 -4.50
C SER A 11 48.72 12.76 -4.38
N LEU A 12 48.50 14.07 -4.36
CA LEU A 12 47.14 14.62 -4.39
C LEU A 12 46.42 14.30 -5.70
N GLY A 13 47.14 14.36 -6.83
CA GLY A 13 46.60 14.02 -8.14
C GLY A 13 46.14 12.57 -8.22
N SER A 14 46.93 11.62 -7.73
CA SER A 14 46.56 10.19 -7.73
C SER A 14 45.36 9.90 -6.84
N ILE A 15 45.29 10.53 -5.66
CA ILE A 15 44.13 10.41 -4.75
C ILE A 15 42.87 10.99 -5.40
N ALA A 16 42.96 12.15 -6.04
CA ALA A 16 41.83 12.78 -6.71
C ALA A 16 41.29 11.93 -7.86
N ILE A 17 42.18 11.34 -8.67
CA ILE A 17 41.79 10.44 -9.76
C ILE A 17 41.12 9.18 -9.19
N GLY A 18 41.68 8.59 -8.14
CA GLY A 18 41.07 7.43 -7.46
C GLY A 18 39.67 7.76 -6.95
N ALA A 19 39.51 8.89 -6.27
CA ALA A 19 38.22 9.35 -5.76
C ALA A 19 37.20 9.59 -6.88
N LEU A 20 37.63 10.17 -8.00
CA LEU A 20 36.77 10.40 -9.17
C LEU A 20 36.26 9.08 -9.76
N ILE A 21 37.15 8.09 -9.94
CA ILE A 21 36.78 6.77 -10.46
C ILE A 21 35.80 6.08 -9.52
N THR A 22 36.10 6.05 -8.22
CA THR A 22 35.21 5.47 -7.21
C THR A 22 33.83 6.14 -7.22
N TRP A 23 33.78 7.47 -7.34
CA TRP A 23 32.51 8.20 -7.41
C TRP A 23 31.70 7.85 -8.66
N ILE A 24 32.34 7.75 -9.83
CA ILE A 24 31.67 7.37 -11.08
C ILE A 24 31.11 5.96 -10.97
N VAL A 25 31.90 5.00 -10.48
CA VAL A 25 31.47 3.61 -10.33
C VAL A 25 30.32 3.50 -9.33
N ALA A 26 30.44 4.16 -8.17
CA ALA A 26 29.37 4.20 -7.18
C ALA A 26 28.09 4.80 -7.77
N ARG A 27 28.19 5.95 -8.45
CA ARG A 27 27.05 6.61 -9.08
C ARG A 27 26.40 5.71 -10.13
N ALA A 28 27.18 5.04 -10.98
CA ALA A 28 26.66 4.13 -11.99
C ALA A 28 25.93 2.94 -11.35
N TYR A 29 26.50 2.35 -10.30
CA TYR A 29 25.89 1.25 -9.57
C TYR A 29 24.55 1.64 -8.93
N TYR A 30 24.52 2.74 -8.18
CA TYR A 30 23.28 3.21 -7.53
C TYR A 30 22.20 3.61 -8.55
N VAL A 31 22.58 4.25 -9.66
CA VAL A 31 21.62 4.60 -10.72
C VAL A 31 21.07 3.35 -11.39
N SER A 32 21.90 2.32 -11.65
CA SER A 32 21.42 1.06 -12.21
C SER A 32 20.44 0.37 -11.26
N ALA A 33 20.80 0.25 -9.99
CA ALA A 33 19.95 -0.36 -8.97
C ALA A 33 18.61 0.36 -8.83
N ALA A 34 18.60 1.69 -8.84
CA ALA A 34 17.36 2.48 -8.80
C ALA A 34 16.47 2.23 -10.03
N ARG A 35 17.07 2.11 -11.23
CA ARG A 35 16.32 1.85 -12.47
C ARG A 35 15.70 0.45 -12.48
N ASP A 36 16.39 -0.54 -11.94
CA ASP A 36 15.83 -1.90 -11.86
C ASP A 36 14.72 -1.98 -10.81
N LEU A 37 14.89 -1.28 -9.67
CA LEU A 37 13.84 -1.14 -8.66
C LEU A 37 12.58 -0.46 -9.22
N GLU A 38 12.76 0.55 -10.06
CA GLU A 38 11.64 1.26 -10.72
C GLU A 38 10.87 0.34 -11.66
N LYS A 39 11.57 -0.50 -12.45
CA LYS A 39 10.94 -1.49 -13.33
C LYS A 39 10.14 -2.52 -12.53
N GLU A 40 10.72 -3.06 -11.47
CA GLU A 40 10.05 -4.05 -10.62
C GLU A 40 8.82 -3.43 -9.92
N ALA A 41 8.97 -2.22 -9.37
CA ALA A 41 7.87 -1.50 -8.75
C ALA A 41 6.73 -1.22 -9.75
N GLN A 42 7.05 -0.92 -11.00
CA GLN A 42 6.06 -0.70 -12.05
C GLN A 42 5.33 -2.00 -12.43
N GLN A 43 6.03 -3.13 -12.50
CA GLN A 43 5.41 -4.44 -12.72
C GLN A 43 4.46 -4.79 -11.58
N ILE A 44 4.88 -4.59 -10.32
CA ILE A 44 4.06 -4.84 -9.14
C ILE A 44 2.82 -3.95 -9.15
N ARG A 45 2.95 -2.65 -9.47
CA ARG A 45 1.82 -1.74 -9.59
C ARG A 45 0.80 -2.18 -10.64
N ASN A 46 1.27 -2.69 -11.78
CA ASN A 46 0.39 -3.18 -12.83
C ASN A 46 -0.37 -4.43 -12.38
N LEU A 47 0.32 -5.39 -11.78
CA LEU A 47 -0.31 -6.59 -11.21
C LEU A 47 -1.32 -6.25 -10.11
N LEU A 48 -0.96 -5.33 -9.22
CA LEU A 48 -1.85 -4.86 -8.16
C LEU A 48 -3.12 -4.21 -8.73
N ARG A 49 -2.99 -3.40 -9.79
CA ARG A 49 -4.15 -2.83 -10.49
C ARG A 49 -5.08 -3.92 -11.02
N ILE A 50 -4.53 -4.95 -11.68
CA ILE A 50 -5.31 -6.06 -12.22
C ILE A 50 -6.03 -6.81 -11.09
N ALA A 51 -5.32 -7.10 -10.00
CA ALA A 51 -5.90 -7.76 -8.83
C ALA A 51 -7.03 -6.94 -8.20
N LEU A 52 -6.82 -5.65 -8.00
CA LEU A 52 -7.85 -4.73 -7.51
C LEU A 52 -9.09 -4.73 -8.42
N GLN A 53 -8.88 -4.66 -9.73
CA GLN A 53 -9.97 -4.66 -10.70
C GLN A 53 -10.73 -6.00 -10.73
N ALA A 54 -10.02 -7.12 -10.55
CA ALA A 54 -10.65 -8.43 -10.41
C ALA A 54 -11.50 -8.53 -9.14
N MET A 55 -11.01 -8.00 -8.01
CA MET A 55 -11.77 -7.96 -6.76
C MET A 55 -13.00 -7.05 -6.84
N GLU A 56 -12.91 -5.94 -7.59
CA GLU A 56 -14.07 -5.09 -7.86
C GLU A 56 -15.13 -5.80 -8.71
N ASN A 57 -14.71 -6.52 -9.75
CA ASN A 57 -15.62 -7.32 -10.58
C ASN A 57 -16.28 -8.47 -9.79
N ALA A 58 -15.59 -9.01 -8.79
CA ALA A 58 -16.12 -10.01 -7.86
C ALA A 58 -17.04 -9.41 -6.79
N GLY A 59 -17.25 -8.08 -6.78
CA GLY A 59 -18.10 -7.39 -5.83
C GLY A 59 -17.52 -7.27 -4.41
N MET A 60 -16.24 -7.59 -4.22
CA MET A 60 -15.60 -7.59 -2.89
C MET A 60 -15.19 -6.19 -2.43
N VAL A 61 -14.88 -5.27 -3.36
CA VAL A 61 -14.42 -3.91 -3.08
C VAL A 61 -14.93 -2.93 -4.15
N LYS A 62 -15.13 -1.66 -3.79
CA LYS A 62 -15.38 -0.58 -4.77
C LYS A 62 -14.13 0.26 -4.93
N LEU A 63 -13.67 0.46 -6.16
CA LEU A 63 -12.50 1.27 -6.46
C LEU A 63 -12.92 2.70 -6.78
N ASN A 64 -12.23 3.68 -6.19
CA ASN A 64 -12.34 5.07 -6.60
C ASN A 64 -11.40 5.31 -7.78
N ARG A 65 -11.95 5.80 -8.90
CA ARG A 65 -11.20 6.04 -10.14
C ARG A 65 -11.10 7.53 -10.43
N ASP A 66 -9.98 7.96 -10.99
CA ASP A 66 -9.83 9.32 -11.52
C ASP A 66 -10.61 9.51 -12.82
N THR A 67 -10.63 10.76 -13.29
CA THR A 67 -11.16 11.17 -14.59
C THR A 67 -10.52 10.46 -15.79
N SER A 68 -9.40 9.75 -15.59
CA SER A 68 -8.70 8.93 -16.59
C SER A 68 -8.93 7.42 -16.40
N GLY A 69 -9.82 7.02 -15.48
CA GLY A 69 -10.17 5.64 -15.20
C GLY A 69 -9.14 4.86 -14.38
N GLN A 70 -8.11 5.52 -13.85
CA GLN A 70 -7.08 4.90 -13.01
C GLN A 70 -7.56 4.81 -11.56
N PRO A 71 -7.45 3.65 -10.88
CA PRO A 71 -7.79 3.54 -9.47
C PRO A 71 -6.84 4.41 -8.63
N ILE A 72 -7.38 5.46 -7.99
CA ILE A 72 -6.64 6.37 -7.09
C ILE A 72 -6.63 5.81 -5.67
N GLY A 73 -7.64 5.03 -5.32
CA GLY A 73 -7.78 4.47 -3.98
C GLY A 73 -8.93 3.47 -3.88
N MET A 74 -8.99 2.78 -2.75
CA MET A 74 -10.04 1.82 -2.43
C MET A 74 -11.04 2.49 -1.48
N ILE A 75 -12.33 2.47 -1.83
CA ILE A 75 -13.39 2.86 -0.91
C ILE A 75 -13.83 1.57 -0.21
N HIS A 76 -13.37 1.39 1.02
CA HIS A 76 -13.82 0.28 1.85
C HIS A 76 -15.17 0.66 2.48
N THR A 77 -16.26 0.41 1.76
CA THR A 77 -17.58 0.41 2.39
C THR A 77 -17.66 -0.85 3.22
N VAL A 78 -17.37 -0.74 4.52
CA VAL A 78 -17.65 -1.81 5.49
C VAL A 78 -19.16 -2.04 5.43
N HIS A 79 -19.58 -3.06 4.68
CA HIS A 79 -20.92 -3.59 4.83
C HIS A 79 -20.92 -4.28 6.19
N THR A 80 -21.32 -3.55 7.23
CA THR A 80 -21.82 -4.21 8.43
C THR A 80 -23.05 -4.98 7.96
N SER A 81 -22.94 -6.30 7.91
CA SER A 81 -24.12 -7.15 7.91
C SER A 81 -24.74 -7.05 9.29
N ASP A 82 -25.32 -5.89 9.61
CA ASP A 82 -26.25 -5.80 10.72
C ASP A 82 -27.53 -6.48 10.22
N SER A 83 -27.56 -7.81 10.36
CA SER A 83 -28.80 -8.54 10.37
C SER A 83 -29.57 -8.11 11.62
N VAL A 84 -30.24 -6.96 11.55
CA VAL A 84 -31.23 -6.58 12.56
C VAL A 84 -32.46 -7.43 12.26
N THR A 85 -32.47 -8.63 12.84
CA THR A 85 -33.67 -9.44 12.95
C THR A 85 -34.61 -8.73 13.93
N PHE A 86 -35.55 -7.95 13.43
CA PHE A 86 -36.70 -7.53 14.23
C PHE A 86 -37.61 -8.74 14.42
N SER A 87 -37.39 -9.48 15.50
CA SER A 87 -38.40 -10.36 16.08
C SER A 87 -39.36 -9.48 16.87
N ASP A 88 -40.27 -8.80 16.18
CA ASP A 88 -41.50 -8.32 16.80
C ASP A 88 -42.34 -9.56 17.14
N GLN A 89 -42.08 -10.15 18.30
CA GLN A 89 -43.05 -10.99 18.98
C GLN A 89 -44.14 -10.05 19.51
N PRO A 90 -45.40 -10.11 19.01
CA PRO A 90 -46.48 -9.52 19.78
C PRO A 90 -46.53 -10.27 21.12
N SER A 91 -46.23 -9.54 22.19
CA SER A 91 -46.47 -10.01 23.56
C SER A 91 -47.97 -10.24 23.72
N ALA A 92 -48.42 -11.45 23.41
CA ALA A 92 -49.72 -11.93 23.84
C ALA A 92 -49.66 -12.08 25.36
N GLU A 93 -50.15 -11.06 26.06
CA GLU A 93 -50.42 -11.12 27.49
C GLU A 93 -51.43 -12.25 27.74
N ILE A 94 -50.94 -13.43 28.10
CA ILE A 94 -51.80 -14.53 28.56
C ILE A 94 -52.33 -14.11 29.94
N LYS A 95 -53.50 -13.48 29.94
CA LYS A 95 -54.29 -13.21 31.14
C LYS A 95 -54.61 -14.55 31.81
N LYS A 96 -53.92 -14.84 32.92
CA LYS A 96 -54.10 -16.03 33.75
C LYS A 96 -55.58 -16.12 34.21
N PRO A 97 -56.29 -17.24 34.00
CA PRO A 97 -57.67 -17.37 34.45
C PRO A 97 -57.74 -17.41 35.98
N GLU A 98 -58.63 -16.60 36.54
CA GLU A 98 -58.94 -16.50 37.95
C GLU A 98 -59.66 -17.78 38.40
N PRO A 99 -59.26 -18.44 39.51
CA PRO A 99 -59.90 -19.67 39.97
C PRO A 99 -61.30 -19.39 40.53
N PRO A 100 -62.27 -20.30 40.33
CA PRO A 100 -63.67 -20.07 40.68
C PRO A 100 -63.86 -19.96 42.20
N LYS A 101 -64.58 -18.92 42.63
CA LYS A 101 -65.14 -18.87 43.99
C LYS A 101 -66.21 -19.93 44.11
N SER A 102 -66.05 -20.83 45.07
CA SER A 102 -67.10 -21.76 45.46
C SER A 102 -67.15 -21.89 46.98
N THR A 103 -68.30 -21.43 47.48
CA THR A 103 -68.95 -21.65 48.79
C THR A 103 -68.42 -20.87 50.00
#